data_AF-A0AAN8X9Y2-F1
#
_entry.id   AF-A0AAN8X9Y2-F1
#
_cell.length_a   1.000
_cell.length_b   1.000
_cell.length_c   1.000
_cell.angle_alpha   90.00
_cell.angle_beta   90.00
_cell.angle_gamma   90.00
#
_symmetry.space_group_name_H-M   'P 1'
#
loop_
_entity.id
_entity.type
_entity.pdbx_description
1 polymer ?
#
loop_
_entity_poly.entity_id
_entity_poly.type
_entity_poly.pdbx_seq_one_letter_code
_entity_poly.pdbx_strand_id
1 'polypeptide(L)'
;MARFLPGGFRIDSGFSCQGRLYGYYADVVNDCRAYHVCEPIVNENGELIEMAHFTFLCGQNTLFDQEHLACNHRGVAFPCSEAETIYDATNLQLRQEQEAREWEAQIEREQDSPFSL
;
A
#
# COMPACT_ATOMS: atom_id res chain seq x y z
N MET A 1 -9.93 12.39 -15.80
CA MET A 1 -10.33 13.81 -15.66
C MET A 1 -9.89 14.30 -14.29
N ALA A 2 -8.78 15.03 -14.18
CA ALA A 2 -8.26 15.49 -12.89
C ALA A 2 -9.04 16.72 -12.39
N ARG A 3 -9.54 16.67 -11.15
CA ARG A 3 -10.18 17.82 -10.47
C ARG A 3 -9.14 18.61 -9.68
N PHE A 4 -8.86 19.85 -10.07
CA PHE A 4 -7.98 20.74 -9.31
C PHE A 4 -8.63 21.11 -7.97
N LEU A 5 -7.92 20.86 -6.85
CA LEU A 5 -8.20 21.51 -5.57
C LEU A 5 -7.10 22.54 -5.33
N PRO A 6 -7.45 23.77 -4.89
CA PRO A 6 -6.48 24.83 -4.65
C PRO A 6 -5.64 24.49 -3.41
N GLY A 7 -4.35 24.23 -3.61
CA GLY A 7 -3.37 24.04 -2.52
C GLY A 7 -2.77 22.63 -2.38
N GLY A 8 -3.15 21.66 -3.21
CA GLY A 8 -2.57 20.31 -3.18
C GLY A 8 -1.48 20.13 -4.24
N PHE A 9 -0.22 19.94 -3.83
CA PHE A 9 0.84 19.46 -4.71
C PHE A 9 0.44 18.07 -5.23
N ARG A 10 0.01 17.99 -6.49
CA ARG A 10 -0.23 16.68 -7.13
C ARG A 10 1.13 16.12 -7.52
N ILE A 11 1.53 15.06 -6.83
CA ILE A 11 2.56 14.14 -7.33
C ILE A 11 1.89 13.35 -8.45
N ASP A 12 2.12 13.77 -9.69
CA ASP A 12 1.62 13.06 -10.87
C ASP A 12 2.64 12.02 -11.30
N SER A 13 2.52 10.82 -10.75
CA SER A 13 3.38 9.68 -11.09
C SER A 13 2.77 8.77 -12.15
N GLY A 14 1.52 9.01 -12.56
CA GLY A 14 0.75 8.06 -13.37
C GLY A 14 0.45 6.73 -12.65
N PHE A 15 0.81 6.61 -11.36
CA PHE A 15 0.59 5.40 -10.58
C PHE A 15 -0.90 5.16 -10.33
N SER A 16 -1.29 3.87 -10.34
CA SER A 16 -2.63 3.42 -10.00
C SER A 16 -2.58 2.11 -9.23
N CYS A 17 -3.48 1.95 -8.25
CA CYS A 17 -3.70 0.70 -7.52
C CYS A 17 -4.50 -0.35 -8.31
N GLN A 18 -4.96 -0.02 -9.52
CA GLN A 18 -5.72 -0.97 -10.35
C GLN A 18 -4.87 -2.20 -10.68
N GLY A 19 -5.37 -3.38 -10.30
CA GLY A 19 -4.69 -4.67 -10.52
C GLY A 19 -3.50 -4.93 -9.60
N ARG A 20 -3.30 -4.10 -8.57
CA ARG A 20 -2.21 -4.23 -7.60
C ARG A 20 -2.69 -4.85 -6.29
N LEU A 21 -1.79 -5.52 -5.57
CA LEU A 21 -2.08 -6.10 -4.26
C LEU A 21 -2.21 -5.00 -3.19
N TYR A 22 -2.72 -5.36 -2.01
CA TYR A 22 -2.44 -4.58 -0.81
C TYR A 22 -0.93 -4.41 -0.65
N GLY A 23 -0.47 -3.17 -0.42
CA GLY A 23 0.94 -2.93 -0.14
C GLY A 23 1.44 -1.54 -0.52
N TYR A 24 2.76 -1.42 -0.57
CA TYR A 24 3.49 -0.18 -0.72
C TYR A 24 4.31 -0.21 -2.01
N TYR A 25 4.31 0.90 -2.73
CA TYR A 25 4.86 1.00 -4.06
C TYR A 25 5.70 2.27 -4.19
N ALA A 26 6.99 2.10 -4.44
CA ALA A 26 7.92 3.21 -4.62
C ALA A 26 7.51 4.09 -5.81
N ASP A 27 7.50 5.42 -5.66
CA ASP A 27 7.21 6.29 -6.80
C ASP A 27 8.49 6.54 -7.63
N VAL A 28 8.77 5.66 -8.59
CA VAL A 28 9.99 5.73 -9.42
C VAL A 28 10.03 6.99 -10.28
N VAL A 29 8.86 7.51 -10.70
CA VAL A 29 8.76 8.77 -11.46
C VAL A 29 9.25 9.96 -10.64
N ASN A 30 9.11 9.90 -9.32
CA ASN A 30 9.53 10.94 -8.39
C ASN A 30 10.78 10.55 -7.58
N ASP A 31 11.68 9.77 -8.18
CA ASP A 31 12.94 9.30 -7.58
C ASP A 31 12.76 8.62 -6.21
N CYS A 32 11.63 7.93 -5.98
CA CYS A 32 11.27 7.30 -4.72
C CYS A 32 11.25 8.27 -3.52
N ARG A 33 11.11 9.58 -3.77
CA ARG A 33 10.87 10.58 -2.72
C ARG A 33 9.44 10.49 -2.20
N ALA A 34 8.56 9.92 -3.00
CA ALA A 34 7.21 9.54 -2.63
C ALA A 34 7.06 8.02 -2.72
N TYR A 35 6.01 7.52 -2.08
CA TYR A 35 5.53 6.17 -2.25
C TYR A 35 4.00 6.16 -2.18
N HIS A 36 3.43 5.12 -2.77
CA HIS A 36 2.00 4.92 -2.83
C HIS A 36 1.60 3.73 -1.97
N VAL A 37 0.43 3.82 -1.34
CA VAL A 37 -0.18 2.70 -0.61
C VAL A 37 -1.48 2.35 -1.30
N CYS A 38 -1.65 1.06 -1.57
CA CYS A 38 -2.91 0.49 -2.05
C CYS A 38 -3.55 -0.26 -0.90
N GLU A 39 -4.67 0.25 -0.39
CA GLU A 39 -5.38 -0.26 0.78
C GLU A 39 -6.76 -0.79 0.35
N PRO A 40 -7.09 -2.08 0.54
CA PRO A 40 -8.43 -2.58 0.30
C PRO A 40 -9.40 -2.04 1.36
N ILE A 41 -10.45 -1.37 0.90
CA ILE A 41 -11.58 -0.97 1.73
C ILE A 41 -12.67 -2.01 1.52
N VAL A 42 -12.97 -2.78 2.56
CA VAL A 42 -13.99 -3.84 2.55
C VAL A 42 -15.23 -3.44 3.36
N ASN A 43 -16.38 -4.02 3.03
CA ASN A 43 -17.59 -3.88 3.83
C ASN A 43 -17.59 -4.86 5.02
N GLU A 44 -18.66 -4.84 5.82
CA GLU A 44 -18.83 -5.73 6.99
C GLU A 44 -18.85 -7.23 6.61
N ASN A 45 -19.17 -7.55 5.35
CA ASN A 45 -19.18 -8.91 4.83
C ASN A 45 -17.82 -9.34 4.24
N GLY A 46 -16.80 -8.47 4.27
CA GLY A 46 -15.48 -8.71 3.67
C GLY A 46 -15.44 -8.51 2.15
N GLU A 47 -16.47 -7.94 1.55
CA GLU A 47 -16.47 -7.66 0.10
C GLU A 47 -15.72 -6.36 -0.19
N LEU A 48 -14.82 -6.40 -1.18
CA LEU A 48 -14.06 -5.23 -1.63
C LEU A 48 -14.98 -4.15 -2.19
N ILE A 49 -14.98 -2.99 -1.55
CA ILE A 49 -15.67 -1.78 -2.01
C ILE A 49 -14.77 -0.99 -2.95
N GLU A 50 -13.52 -0.77 -2.55
CA GLU A 50 -12.55 0.07 -3.26
C GLU A 50 -11.12 -0.34 -2.92
N MET A 51 -10.17 -0.18 -3.86
CA MET A 51 -8.75 -0.15 -3.56
C MET A 51 -8.31 1.32 -3.41
N ALA A 52 -8.28 1.81 -2.17
CA ALA A 52 -7.91 3.18 -1.89
C ALA A 52 -6.44 3.42 -2.20
N HIS A 53 -6.15 4.55 -2.85
CA HIS A 53 -4.80 4.98 -3.21
C HIS A 53 -4.39 6.18 -2.36
N PHE A 54 -3.33 6.00 -1.57
CA PHE A 54 -2.70 7.07 -0.81
C PHE A 54 -1.29 7.34 -1.32
N THR A 55 -0.83 8.58 -1.18
CA THR A 55 0.55 8.96 -1.52
C THR A 55 1.19 9.64 -0.32
N PHE A 56 2.40 9.23 0.01
CA PHE A 56 3.17 9.74 1.12
C PHE A 56 4.54 10.20 0.65
N LEU A 57 5.12 11.13 1.39
CA LEU A 57 6.45 11.67 1.13
C LEU A 57 7.43 11.14 2.17
N CYS A 58 8.59 10.71 1.72
CA CYS A 58 9.72 10.48 2.61
C CYS A 58 10.29 11.80 3.13
N GLY A 59 10.82 11.75 4.34
CA GLY A 59 11.46 12.90 5.00
C GLY A 59 12.73 13.37 4.29
N GLN A 60 13.37 14.39 4.86
CA GLN A 60 14.64 14.88 4.34
C GLN A 60 15.70 13.76 4.35
N ASN A 61 16.51 13.72 3.29
CA ASN A 61 17.61 12.75 3.12
C ASN A 61 17.23 11.27 3.16
N THR A 62 15.95 10.93 2.94
CA THR A 62 15.50 9.55 2.77
C THR A 62 14.83 9.34 1.41
N LEU A 63 14.75 8.08 1.01
CA LEU A 63 14.06 7.55 -0.16
C LEU A 63 13.26 6.33 0.27
N PHE A 64 12.14 6.07 -0.38
CA PHE A 64 11.39 4.85 -0.14
C PHE A 64 12.20 3.65 -0.65
N ASP A 65 12.52 2.76 0.28
CA ASP A 65 13.23 1.52 0.07
C ASP A 65 12.19 0.42 -0.10
N GLN A 66 12.01 -0.03 -1.34
CA GLN A 66 10.98 -1.00 -1.69
C GLN A 66 11.23 -2.37 -1.03
N GLU A 67 12.49 -2.76 -0.84
CA GLU A 67 12.86 -4.02 -0.19
C GLU A 67 12.45 -4.03 1.28
N HIS A 68 12.63 -2.90 1.96
CA HIS A 68 12.31 -2.75 3.39
C HIS A 68 10.93 -2.15 3.66
N LEU A 69 10.20 -1.77 2.61
CA LEU A 69 8.88 -1.14 2.66
C LEU A 69 8.83 0.10 3.58
N ALA A 70 9.92 0.87 3.61
CA ALA A 70 10.09 2.01 4.52
C ALA A 70 10.96 3.10 3.90
N CYS A 71 10.88 4.33 4.42
CA CYS A 71 11.83 5.38 4.04
C CYS A 71 13.20 5.12 4.67
N ASN A 72 14.22 4.92 3.85
CA ASN A 72 15.60 4.63 4.27
C ASN A 72 16.56 5.73 3.78
N HIS A 73 17.76 5.80 4.35
CA HIS A 73 18.76 6.78 3.93
C HIS A 73 19.19 6.56 2.48
N ARG A 74 19.32 7.65 1.70
CA ARG A 74 19.58 7.56 0.24
C ARG A 74 20.81 6.71 -0.16
N GLY A 75 21.80 6.61 0.72
CA GLY A 75 23.04 5.86 0.46
C GLY A 75 22.96 4.35 0.72
N VAL A 76 21.87 3.88 1.33
CA VAL A 76 21.66 2.45 1.67
C VAL A 76 20.29 1.94 1.22
N ALA A 77 19.39 2.82 0.78
CA ALA A 77 18.11 2.44 0.23
C ALA A 77 18.30 1.58 -1.03
N PHE A 78 17.42 0.60 -1.21
CA PHE A 78 17.35 -0.18 -2.45
C PHE A 78 17.28 0.73 -3.70
N PRO A 79 17.97 0.38 -4.82
CA PRO A 79 17.99 1.21 -6.02
C PRO A 79 16.59 1.54 -6.53
N CYS A 80 16.24 2.83 -6.51
CA CYS A 80 14.89 3.29 -6.88
C CYS A 80 14.48 2.85 -8.30
N SER A 81 15.41 2.87 -9.25
CA SER A 81 15.17 2.44 -10.64
C SER A 81 14.83 0.96 -10.78
N GLU A 82 15.13 0.15 -9.77
CA GLU A 82 14.86 -1.28 -9.74
C GLU A 82 13.64 -1.63 -8.88
N ALA A 83 13.05 -0.65 -8.18
CA ALA A 83 11.99 -0.89 -7.20
C ALA A 83 10.77 -1.60 -7.81
N GLU A 84 10.37 -1.25 -9.04
CA GLU A 84 9.24 -1.89 -9.73
C GLU A 84 9.41 -3.40 -9.89
N THR A 85 10.66 -3.89 -9.98
CA THR A 85 10.95 -5.31 -10.20
C THR A 85 10.62 -6.19 -8.99
N ILE A 86 10.51 -5.61 -7.80
CA ILE A 86 10.28 -6.33 -6.55
C ILE A 86 8.94 -6.01 -5.88
N TYR A 87 8.09 -5.18 -6.49
CA TYR A 87 6.77 -4.83 -5.95
C TYR A 87 5.94 -6.05 -5.54
N ASP A 88 5.80 -7.02 -6.44
CA ASP A 88 4.96 -8.18 -6.18
C ASP A 88 5.55 -9.04 -5.07
N ALA A 89 6.87 -9.23 -5.07
CA ALA A 89 7.55 -10.02 -4.05
C ALA A 89 7.39 -9.42 -2.65
N THR A 90 7.60 -8.11 -2.51
CA THR A 90 7.53 -7.43 -1.20
C THR A 90 6.09 -7.29 -0.71
N ASN A 91 5.12 -7.09 -1.62
CA ASN A 91 3.72 -6.88 -1.24
C ASN A 91 2.92 -8.19 -1.09
N LEU A 92 3.38 -9.30 -1.67
CA LEU A 92 2.73 -10.60 -1.48
C LEU A 92 2.71 -11.03 -0.01
N GLN A 93 3.80 -10.78 0.73
CA GLN A 93 3.84 -11.09 2.15
C GLN A 93 2.83 -10.26 2.94
N LEU A 94 2.75 -8.95 2.66
CA LEU A 94 1.79 -8.06 3.32
C LEU A 94 0.35 -8.49 3.10
N ARG A 95 0.02 -8.88 1.86
CA ARG A 95 -1.30 -9.46 1.51
C ARG A 95 -1.59 -10.69 2.36
N GLN A 96 -0.66 -11.65 2.42
CA GLN A 96 -0.87 -12.90 3.16
C GLN A 96 -1.11 -12.65 4.65
N GLU A 97 -0.36 -11.73 5.24
CA GLU A 97 -0.54 -11.32 6.64
C GLU A 97 -1.89 -10.63 6.86
N GLN A 98 -2.36 -9.82 5.91
CA GLN A 98 -3.68 -9.20 5.98
C GLN A 98 -4.81 -10.23 5.88
N GLU A 99 -4.75 -11.13 4.89
CA GLU A 99 -5.72 -12.22 4.70
C GLU A 99 -5.79 -13.11 5.95
N ALA A 100 -4.65 -13.40 6.60
CA ALA A 100 -4.62 -14.15 7.85
C ALA A 100 -5.31 -13.41 9.01
N ARG A 101 -5.05 -12.10 9.18
CA ARG A 101 -5.72 -11.28 10.20
C ARG A 101 -7.24 -11.20 9.98
N GLU A 102 -7.67 -11.12 8.72
CA GLU A 102 -9.09 -11.10 8.38
C GLU A 102 -9.77 -12.43 8.68
N TRP A 103 -9.10 -13.55 8.38
CA TRP A 103 -9.58 -14.90 8.72
C TRP A 103 -9.72 -15.08 10.23
N GLU A 104 -8.74 -14.66 11.03
CA GLU A 104 -8.81 -14.69 12.49
C GLU A 104 -9.99 -13.86 13.01
N ALA A 105 -10.16 -12.63 12.49
CA ALA A 105 -11.28 -11.77 12.85
C ALA A 105 -12.64 -12.37 12.47
N GLN A 106 -12.73 -13.15 11.38
CA GLN A 106 -13.95 -13.86 11.02
C GLN A 106 -14.26 -15.01 11.98
N ILE A 107 -13.26 -15.82 12.36
CA ILE A 107 -13.43 -16.90 13.34
C ILE A 107 -13.96 -16.33 14.66
N GLU A 108 -13.41 -15.22 15.14
CA GLU A 108 -13.87 -14.56 16.37
C GLU A 108 -15.33 -14.13 16.27
N ARG A 109 -15.74 -13.54 15.14
CA ARG A 109 -17.15 -13.17 14.88
C ARG A 109 -18.09 -14.37 14.87
N GLU A 110 -17.65 -15.51 14.35
CA GLU A 110 -18.44 -16.74 14.33
C GLU A 110 -18.58 -17.36 15.73
N GLN A 111 -17.53 -17.30 16.56
CA GLN A 111 -17.54 -17.86 17.92
C GLN A 111 -18.35 -17.02 18.91
N ASP A 112 -18.33 -15.68 18.79
CA ASP A 112 -19.07 -14.75 19.66
C ASP A 112 -20.54 -14.52 19.20
N SER A 113 -20.99 -15.31 18.20
CA SER A 113 -22.36 -15.24 17.69
C SER A 113 -23.36 -15.82 18.71
N PRO A 114 -24.47 -15.12 19.06
CA PRO A 114 -25.47 -15.61 20.03
C PRO A 114 -26.18 -16.92 19.66
N PHE A 115 -25.91 -17.44 18.45
CA PHE A 115 -26.48 -18.66 17.90
C PHE A 115 -25.54 -19.87 17.96
N SER A 116 -24.34 -19.77 18.55
CA SER A 116 -23.50 -20.93 18.86
C SER A 116 -24.12 -21.71 20.04
N LEU A 117 -24.85 -22.78 19.71
CA LEU A 117 -25.36 -23.78 20.66
C LEU A 117 -24.22 -24.62 21.26
#